data_AF-A0A7K4NVL6-F1
#
_entry.id   AF-A0A7K4NVL6-F1
#
_cell.length_a   1.000
_cell.length_b   1.000
_cell.length_c   1.000
_cell.angle_alpha   90.00
_cell.angle_beta   90.00
_cell.angle_gamma   90.00
#
_symmetry.space_group_name_H-M   'P 1'
#
loop_
_entity.id
_entity.type
_entity.pdbx_description
1 polymer ?
#
loop_
_entity_poly.entity_id
_entity_poly.type
_entity_poly.pdbx_seq_one_letter_code
_entity_poly.pdbx_strand_id
1 'polypeptide(L)'
;MKNFSKVILGCIFTVLIACSVQPVLAQDITDILKPVPIKDAEYQFHLQMILRDSDGRLISVTESTNGYYIPHAVTDEAFDIHFGKKEIVTIDNIKYEKVQYREKYSLDLPFKLMFFIPAILEVSYGPETVTVDAKIFQSFVPLVYLADDDEINTKWTIFRKLN
;
A
#
# COMPACT_ATOMS: atom_id res chain seq x y z
N MET A 1 -40.55 -1.69 35.04
CA MET A 1 -39.19 -1.24 34.63
C MET A 1 -38.37 -2.28 33.86
N LYS A 2 -38.31 -3.56 34.27
CA LYS A 2 -37.51 -4.61 33.56
C LYS A 2 -37.85 -4.80 32.08
N ASN A 3 -39.14 -4.71 31.69
CA ASN A 3 -39.55 -4.96 30.31
C ASN A 3 -39.27 -3.75 29.38
N PHE A 4 -39.38 -2.52 29.89
CA PHE A 4 -39.04 -1.30 29.14
C PHE A 4 -37.55 -1.19 28.84
N SER A 5 -36.69 -1.59 29.79
CA SER A 5 -35.24 -1.59 29.60
C SER A 5 -34.79 -2.56 28.49
N LYS A 6 -35.44 -3.73 28.36
CA LYS A 6 -35.16 -4.68 27.27
C LYS A 6 -35.54 -4.14 25.89
N VAL A 7 -36.66 -3.44 25.78
CA VAL A 7 -37.11 -2.82 24.51
C VAL A 7 -36.17 -1.70 24.09
N ILE A 8 -35.79 -0.81 25.02
CA ILE A 8 -34.86 0.28 24.75
C ILE A 8 -33.49 -0.26 24.33
N LEU A 9 -32.98 -1.29 25.01
CA LEU A 9 -31.71 -1.91 24.67
C LEU A 9 -31.75 -2.55 23.26
N GLY A 10 -32.86 -3.22 22.92
CA GLY A 10 -33.06 -3.78 21.57
C GLY A 10 -33.07 -2.70 20.47
N CYS A 11 -33.76 -1.59 20.70
CA CYS A 11 -33.79 -0.46 19.76
C CYS A 11 -32.43 0.21 19.60
N ILE A 12 -31.65 0.35 20.69
CA ILE A 12 -30.30 0.91 20.62
C ILE A 12 -29.38 -0.02 19.81
N PHE A 13 -29.46 -1.33 20.02
CA PHE A 13 -28.66 -2.29 19.26
C PHE A 13 -29.03 -2.31 17.77
N THR A 14 -30.31 -2.24 17.41
CA THR A 14 -30.69 -2.20 15.99
C THR A 14 -30.28 -0.90 15.30
N VAL A 15 -30.38 0.25 15.99
CA VAL A 15 -29.88 1.53 15.46
C VAL A 15 -28.36 1.53 15.34
N LEU A 16 -27.63 1.01 16.34
CA LEU A 16 -26.17 0.89 16.27
C LEU A 16 -25.73 -0.03 15.13
N ILE A 17 -26.41 -1.15 14.92
CA ILE A 17 -26.10 -2.07 13.81
C ILE A 17 -26.41 -1.41 12.47
N ALA A 18 -27.55 -0.72 12.30
CA ALA A 18 -27.92 -0.07 11.05
C ALA A 18 -27.13 1.21 10.73
N CYS A 19 -26.74 1.99 11.74
CA CYS A 19 -25.89 3.18 11.57
C CYS A 19 -24.39 2.85 11.51
N SER A 20 -23.97 1.65 11.93
CA SER A 20 -22.59 1.17 11.78
C SER A 20 -22.28 0.68 10.36
N VAL A 21 -23.28 0.50 9.50
CA VAL A 21 -23.03 0.02 8.15
C VAL A 21 -22.73 1.24 7.26
N GLN A 22 -21.43 1.44 6.98
CA GLN A 22 -20.93 2.21 5.83
C GLN A 22 -20.63 1.30 4.59
N PRO A 23 -21.41 0.25 4.26
CA PRO A 23 -20.95 -0.82 3.37
C PRO A 23 -20.88 -0.35 1.92
N VAL A 24 -21.71 0.62 1.53
CA VAL A 24 -21.81 1.10 0.14
C VAL A 24 -20.57 1.90 -0.25
N LEU A 25 -20.12 2.82 0.61
CA LEU A 25 -18.92 3.62 0.36
C LEU A 25 -17.66 2.75 0.37
N ALA A 26 -17.54 1.84 1.35
CA ALA A 26 -16.40 0.93 1.44
C ALA A 26 -16.31 0.02 0.20
N GLN A 27 -17.46 -0.45 -0.31
CA GLN A 27 -17.51 -1.28 -1.52
C GLN A 27 -17.07 -0.50 -2.77
N ASP A 28 -17.57 0.72 -2.96
CA ASP A 28 -17.28 1.54 -4.15
C ASP A 28 -15.79 1.96 -4.21
N ILE A 29 -15.22 2.37 -3.08
CA ILE A 29 -13.78 2.69 -2.99
C ILE A 29 -12.91 1.44 -3.22
N THR A 30 -13.34 0.27 -2.73
CA THR A 30 -12.60 -0.98 -2.92
C THR A 30 -12.54 -1.40 -4.39
N ASP A 31 -13.62 -1.16 -5.14
CA ASP A 31 -13.65 -1.47 -6.57
C ASP A 31 -12.82 -0.48 -7.40
N ILE A 32 -12.81 0.82 -7.05
CA ILE A 32 -11.99 1.85 -7.71
C ILE A 32 -10.49 1.67 -7.43
N LEU A 33 -10.12 1.41 -6.18
CA LEU A 33 -8.72 1.25 -5.75
C LEU A 33 -8.26 -0.21 -5.80
N LYS A 34 -8.92 -1.03 -6.63
CA LYS A 34 -8.62 -2.44 -6.75
C LYS A 34 -7.22 -2.65 -7.34
N PRO A 35 -6.31 -3.33 -6.61
CA PRO A 35 -4.98 -3.59 -7.13
C PRO A 35 -5.01 -4.65 -8.23
N VAL A 36 -4.17 -4.47 -9.24
CA VAL A 36 -3.97 -5.44 -10.33
C VAL A 36 -2.54 -5.98 -10.30
N PRO A 37 -2.30 -7.23 -10.74
CA PRO A 37 -0.96 -7.80 -10.78
C PRO A 37 -0.02 -6.94 -11.62
N ILE A 38 1.24 -6.84 -11.20
CA ILE A 38 2.23 -6.05 -11.94
C ILE A 38 2.76 -6.75 -13.19
N LYS A 39 2.60 -8.07 -13.27
CA LYS A 39 3.01 -8.85 -14.43
C LYS A 39 2.27 -8.35 -15.68
N ASP A 40 3.04 -8.03 -16.72
CA ASP A 40 2.55 -7.53 -18.02
C ASP A 40 1.81 -6.18 -17.99
N ALA A 41 1.80 -5.48 -16.85
CA ALA A 41 1.14 -4.19 -16.69
C ALA A 41 1.92 -3.01 -17.29
N GLU A 42 1.30 -1.83 -17.24
CA GLU A 42 1.93 -0.54 -17.58
C GLU A 42 3.11 -0.23 -16.66
N TYR A 43 2.91 -0.43 -15.36
CA TYR A 43 3.95 -0.33 -14.36
C TYR A 43 4.66 -1.68 -14.16
N GLN A 44 5.96 -1.60 -13.88
CA GLN A 44 6.81 -2.70 -13.42
C GLN A 44 7.62 -2.19 -12.23
N PHE A 45 8.00 -3.06 -11.29
CA PHE A 45 8.97 -2.67 -10.25
C PHE A 45 9.93 -3.81 -9.92
N HIS A 46 11.07 -3.41 -9.36
CA HIS A 46 11.97 -4.25 -8.59
C HIS A 46 12.08 -3.67 -7.18
N LEU A 47 11.75 -4.47 -6.18
CA LEU A 47 12.00 -4.18 -4.77
C LEU A 47 13.28 -4.89 -4.34
N GLN A 48 14.18 -4.16 -3.69
CA GLN A 48 15.26 -4.71 -2.88
C GLN A 48 15.04 -4.30 -1.42
N MET A 49 15.02 -5.28 -0.52
CA MET A 49 14.94 -5.12 0.93
C MET A 49 16.26 -5.55 1.55
N ILE A 50 16.84 -4.70 2.40
CA ILE A 50 18.04 -4.98 3.19
C ILE A 50 17.64 -4.99 4.65
N LEU A 51 17.86 -6.11 5.33
CA LEU A 51 17.67 -6.28 6.77
C LEU A 51 19.02 -6.26 7.47
N ARG A 52 19.13 -5.46 8.54
CA ARG A 52 20.32 -5.37 9.39
C ARG A 52 19.94 -5.51 10.87
N ASP A 53 20.86 -6.06 11.65
CA ASP A 53 20.75 -6.04 13.12
C ASP A 53 20.99 -4.62 13.67
N SER A 54 20.82 -4.45 14.97
CA SER A 54 21.03 -3.17 15.66
C SER A 54 22.47 -2.67 15.68
N ASP A 55 23.44 -3.56 15.50
CA ASP A 55 24.85 -3.20 15.30
C ASP A 55 25.15 -2.80 13.84
N GLY A 56 24.14 -2.82 12.96
CA GLY A 56 24.25 -2.49 11.54
C GLY A 56 24.83 -3.62 10.68
N ARG A 57 25.00 -4.83 11.21
CA ARG A 57 25.47 -5.99 10.44
C ARG A 57 24.36 -6.48 9.52
N LEU A 58 24.76 -6.98 8.35
CA LEU A 58 23.81 -7.48 7.36
C LEU A 58 23.25 -8.83 7.82
N ILE A 59 21.92 -8.91 7.96
CA ILE A 59 21.21 -10.18 8.18
C ILE A 59 20.83 -10.79 6.83
N SER A 60 20.17 -10.02 5.97
CA SER A 60 19.76 -10.52 4.65
C SER A 60 19.53 -9.42 3.61
N VAL A 61 19.58 -9.83 2.34
CA VAL A 61 19.10 -9.04 1.20
C VAL A 61 18.06 -9.87 0.47
N THR A 62 16.88 -9.30 0.26
CA THR A 62 15.75 -9.93 -0.42
C THR A 62 15.34 -9.08 -1.60
N GLU A 63 15.04 -9.72 -2.73
CA GLU A 63 14.57 -9.03 -3.94
C GLU A 63 13.23 -9.60 -4.41
N SER A 64 12.41 -8.74 -5.00
CA SER A 64 11.10 -9.12 -5.54
C SER A 64 10.71 -8.27 -6.73
N THR A 65 10.24 -8.93 -7.77
CA THR A 65 9.63 -8.32 -8.96
C THR A 65 8.14 -8.64 -9.06
N ASN A 66 7.57 -9.22 -8.01
CA ASN A 66 6.18 -9.67 -7.98
C ASN A 66 5.35 -8.85 -7.00
N GLY A 67 4.08 -8.68 -7.34
CA GLY A 67 3.11 -7.97 -6.54
C GLY A 67 2.09 -7.25 -7.40
N TYR A 68 1.59 -6.13 -6.87
CA TYR A 68 0.43 -5.45 -7.40
C TYR A 68 0.63 -3.93 -7.40
N TYR A 69 -0.16 -3.24 -8.21
CA TYR A 69 -0.29 -1.78 -8.17
C TYR A 69 -1.74 -1.38 -8.40
N ILE A 70 -2.09 -0.14 -8.07
CA ILE A 70 -3.42 0.41 -8.31
C ILE A 70 -3.40 1.18 -9.64
N PRO A 71 -4.13 0.77 -10.69
CA PRO A 71 -4.19 1.49 -11.97
C PRO A 71 -5.16 2.67 -11.87
N HIS A 72 -4.75 3.72 -11.17
CA HIS A 72 -5.57 4.90 -10.91
C HIS A 72 -4.70 6.16 -10.94
N ALA A 73 -5.32 7.32 -11.20
CA ALA A 73 -4.64 8.60 -11.34
C ALA A 73 -3.77 8.99 -10.12
N VAL A 74 -4.12 8.50 -8.93
CA VAL A 74 -3.30 8.67 -7.71
C VAL A 74 -1.91 8.05 -7.86
N THR A 75 -1.79 6.89 -8.51
CA THR A 75 -0.52 6.22 -8.73
C THR A 75 0.33 7.02 -9.71
N ASP A 76 -0.29 7.55 -10.77
CA ASP A 76 0.37 8.41 -11.76
C ASP A 76 0.85 9.71 -11.13
N GLU A 77 -0.02 10.37 -10.36
CA GLU A 77 0.31 11.59 -9.62
C GLU A 77 1.47 11.36 -8.65
N ALA A 78 1.41 10.30 -7.85
CA ALA A 78 2.50 9.92 -6.96
C ALA A 78 3.79 9.64 -7.73
N PHE A 79 3.69 8.98 -8.88
CA PHE A 79 4.83 8.71 -9.74
C PHE A 79 5.46 9.98 -10.30
N ASP A 80 4.64 10.93 -10.70
CA ASP A 80 5.07 12.16 -11.36
C ASP A 80 5.60 13.23 -10.41
N ILE A 81 5.07 13.27 -9.17
CA ILE A 81 5.32 14.36 -8.21
C ILE A 81 6.18 13.90 -7.04
N HIS A 82 5.96 12.70 -6.51
CA HIS A 82 6.49 12.30 -5.19
C HIS A 82 7.71 11.38 -5.25
N PHE A 83 8.02 10.79 -6.40
CA PHE A 83 9.23 9.98 -6.55
C PHE A 83 10.43 10.80 -7.01
N GLY A 84 11.61 10.18 -6.91
CA GLY A 84 12.87 10.81 -7.26
C GLY A 84 13.00 11.15 -8.75
N LYS A 85 14.20 11.56 -9.13
CA LYS A 85 14.51 11.93 -10.52
C LYS A 85 14.08 10.84 -11.51
N LYS A 86 13.26 11.23 -12.48
CA LYS A 86 12.88 10.40 -13.62
C LYS A 86 14.05 10.25 -14.59
N GLU A 87 14.30 9.02 -15.02
CA GLU A 87 15.26 8.66 -16.04
C GLU A 87 14.56 7.92 -17.16
N ILE A 88 14.86 8.24 -18.42
CA ILE A 88 14.39 7.44 -19.55
C ILE A 88 15.37 6.29 -19.78
N VAL A 89 14.86 5.07 -19.76
CA VAL A 89 15.63 3.86 -20.05
C VAL A 89 14.96 3.06 -21.16
N THR A 90 15.74 2.31 -21.92
CA THR A 90 15.23 1.38 -22.94
C THR A 90 15.60 -0.04 -22.53
N ILE A 91 14.60 -0.92 -22.43
CA ILE A 91 14.76 -2.34 -22.12
C ILE A 91 13.99 -3.09 -23.21
N ASP A 92 14.65 -4.02 -23.90
CA ASP A 92 14.05 -4.83 -24.97
C ASP A 92 13.27 -3.99 -26.00
N ASN A 93 13.88 -2.89 -26.46
CA ASN A 93 13.29 -1.91 -27.39
C ASN A 93 12.06 -1.13 -26.88
N ILE A 94 11.64 -1.33 -25.63
CA ILE A 94 10.57 -0.57 -24.99
C ILE A 94 11.20 0.54 -24.14
N LYS A 95 10.68 1.76 -24.26
CA LYS A 95 11.10 2.90 -23.44
C LYS A 95 10.29 2.95 -22.15
N TYR A 96 10.95 3.33 -21.06
CA TYR A 96 10.33 3.49 -19.76
C TYR A 96 10.78 4.78 -19.11
N GLU A 97 9.88 5.40 -18.35
CA GLU A 97 10.28 6.27 -17.24
C GLU A 97 10.63 5.40 -16.04
N LYS A 98 11.82 5.61 -15.50
CA LYS A 98 12.33 4.91 -14.33
C LYS A 98 12.51 5.89 -13.19
N VAL A 99 12.05 5.52 -12.01
CA VAL A 99 12.30 6.23 -10.75
C VAL A 99 12.86 5.28 -9.70
N GLN A 100 13.53 5.85 -8.70
CA GLN A 100 13.91 5.13 -7.49
C GLN A 100 13.19 5.75 -6.29
N TYR A 101 12.67 4.88 -5.42
CA TYR A 101 12.08 5.27 -4.14
C TYR A 101 12.74 4.44 -3.03
N ARG A 102 13.19 5.11 -1.96
CA ARG A 102 13.89 4.47 -0.85
C ARG A 102 13.17 4.81 0.43
N GLU A 103 13.02 3.81 1.28
CA GLU A 103 12.31 3.97 2.53
C GLU A 103 12.99 3.15 3.62
N LYS A 104 13.23 3.81 4.74
CA LYS A 104 13.73 3.18 5.95
C LYS A 104 12.53 2.89 6.84
N TYR A 105 12.40 1.63 7.22
CA TYR A 105 11.33 1.14 8.07
C TYR A 105 11.88 0.93 9.48
N SER A 106 11.15 1.48 10.45
CA SER A 106 11.23 1.10 11.85
C SER A 106 9.88 0.51 12.19
N LEU A 107 9.79 -0.82 12.21
CA LEU A 107 8.52 -1.52 12.40
C LEU A 107 8.58 -2.26 13.74
N ASP A 108 7.62 -1.96 14.61
CA ASP A 108 7.34 -2.76 15.79
C ASP A 108 6.42 -3.93 15.38
N LEU A 109 6.97 -4.85 14.58
CA LEU A 109 6.26 -6.03 14.09
C LEU A 109 7.20 -7.25 14.15
N PRO A 110 6.73 -8.42 14.62
CA PRO A 110 7.59 -9.60 14.77
C PRO A 110 7.98 -10.26 13.43
N PHE A 111 7.29 -9.92 12.34
CA PHE A 111 7.58 -10.43 11.00
C PHE A 111 7.03 -9.52 9.90
N LYS A 112 7.51 -9.71 8.67
CA LYS A 112 7.06 -9.00 7.47
C LYS A 112 7.05 -9.94 6.25
N LEU A 113 6.00 -9.83 5.43
CA LEU A 113 5.86 -10.59 4.16
C LEU A 113 5.54 -9.70 2.95
N MET A 114 5.29 -8.41 3.18
CA MET A 114 4.92 -7.48 2.12
C MET A 114 5.35 -6.06 2.46
N PHE A 115 5.82 -5.34 1.45
CA PHE A 115 6.09 -3.91 1.51
C PHE A 115 5.14 -3.15 0.60
N PHE A 116 4.85 -1.91 0.99
CA PHE A 116 3.89 -1.07 0.30
C PHE A 116 4.46 0.32 0.09
N ILE A 117 4.09 0.96 -1.00
CA ILE A 117 4.16 2.41 -1.11
C ILE A 117 2.72 2.92 -0.92
N PRO A 118 2.41 3.61 0.19
CA PRO A 118 1.09 4.20 0.40
C PRO A 118 0.96 5.56 -0.29
N ALA A 119 -0.27 5.88 -0.71
CA ALA A 119 -0.71 7.22 -1.02
C ALA A 119 -1.91 7.55 -0.12
N ILE A 120 -1.85 8.69 0.55
CA ILE A 120 -2.93 9.15 1.42
C ILE A 120 -3.91 9.95 0.57
N LEU A 121 -5.15 9.49 0.52
CA LEU A 121 -6.23 10.09 -0.25
C LEU A 121 -7.28 10.67 0.70
N GLU A 122 -7.80 11.85 0.37
CA GLU A 122 -9.01 12.38 1.00
C GLU A 122 -10.17 12.20 0.03
N VAL A 123 -11.16 11.39 0.42
CA VAL A 123 -12.33 11.08 -0.39
C VAL A 123 -13.55 11.70 0.28
N SER A 124 -14.23 12.59 -0.43
CA SER A 124 -15.46 13.21 0.05
C SER A 124 -16.70 12.46 -0.48
N TYR A 125 -17.59 12.09 0.42
CA TYR A 125 -18.88 11.47 0.11
C TYR A 125 -20.00 12.24 0.81
N GLY A 126 -20.75 13.04 0.05
CA GLY A 126 -21.74 13.95 0.62
C GLY A 126 -21.09 14.96 1.57
N PRO A 127 -21.53 15.06 2.85
CA PRO A 127 -20.93 15.97 3.83
C PRO A 127 -19.70 15.39 4.55
N GLU A 128 -19.33 14.13 4.33
CA GLU A 128 -18.25 13.45 5.04
C GLU A 128 -16.98 13.38 4.19
N THR A 129 -15.82 13.55 4.82
CA THR A 129 -14.50 13.34 4.21
C THR A 129 -13.82 12.20 4.96
N VAL A 130 -13.33 11.22 4.21
CA VAL A 130 -12.65 10.04 4.75
C VAL A 130 -11.23 9.99 4.19
N THR A 131 -10.27 9.72 5.07
CA THR A 131 -8.88 9.47 4.68
C THR A 131 -8.69 7.99 4.34
N VAL A 132 -8.18 7.72 3.14
CA VAL A 132 -7.92 6.36 2.64
C VAL A 132 -6.42 6.19 2.42
N ASP A 133 -5.87 5.12 2.97
CA ASP A 133 -4.48 4.72 2.75
C ASP A 133 -4.41 3.73 1.58
N ALA A 134 -4.19 4.27 0.38
CA ALA A 134 -4.15 3.50 -0.86
C ALA A 134 -2.74 2.90 -1.06
N LYS A 135 -2.63 1.57 -1.06
CA LYS A 135 -1.36 0.87 -1.30
C LYS A 135 -1.06 0.81 -2.80
N ILE A 136 -0.57 1.93 -3.35
CA ILE A 136 -0.38 2.15 -4.80
C ILE A 136 0.65 1.21 -5.42
N PHE A 137 1.64 0.76 -4.66
CA PHE A 137 2.52 -0.36 -5.02
C PHE A 137 2.62 -1.33 -3.85
N GLN A 138 2.61 -2.63 -4.17
CA GLN A 138 2.61 -3.70 -3.18
C GLN A 138 3.55 -4.80 -3.67
N SER A 139 4.51 -5.22 -2.86
CA SER A 139 5.47 -6.26 -3.23
C SER A 139 5.57 -7.32 -2.16
N PHE A 140 5.40 -8.58 -2.58
CA PHE A 140 5.58 -9.74 -1.72
C PHE A 140 7.06 -10.05 -1.54
N VAL A 141 7.44 -10.41 -0.32
CA VAL A 141 8.75 -10.97 0.02
C VAL A 141 8.55 -12.30 0.76
N PRO A 142 9.54 -13.21 0.76
CA PRO A 142 9.56 -14.32 1.71
C PRO A 142 9.33 -13.81 3.13
N LEU A 143 8.66 -14.61 3.98
CA LEU A 143 8.42 -14.24 5.37
C LEU A 143 9.76 -14.04 6.09
N VAL A 144 9.94 -12.85 6.67
CA VAL A 144 11.12 -12.48 7.46
C VAL A 144 10.69 -12.20 8.89
N TYR A 145 11.40 -12.79 9.86
CA TYR A 145 11.23 -12.49 11.28
C TYR A 145 12.14 -11.33 11.68
N LEU A 146 11.66 -10.46 12.57
CA LEU A 146 12.33 -9.22 12.96
C LEU A 146 12.54 -9.21 14.48
N ALA A 147 13.72 -8.78 14.91
CA ALA A 147 13.98 -8.37 16.28
C ALA A 147 13.58 -6.90 16.49
N ASP A 148 13.38 -6.50 17.75
CA ASP A 148 12.87 -5.17 18.14
C ASP A 148 13.71 -3.99 17.62
N ASP A 149 14.98 -4.24 17.32
CA ASP A 149 15.98 -3.25 16.95
C ASP A 149 16.57 -3.49 15.54
N ASP A 150 15.98 -4.40 14.77
CA ASP A 150 16.35 -4.63 13.38
C ASP A 150 15.98 -3.42 12.51
N GLU A 151 16.87 -3.11 11.56
CA GLU A 151 16.66 -2.05 10.59
C GLU A 151 16.35 -2.61 9.21
N ILE A 152 15.21 -2.18 8.64
CA ILE A 152 14.83 -2.53 7.27
C ILE A 152 14.98 -1.31 6.37
N ASN A 153 15.69 -1.47 5.27
CA ASN A 153 15.75 -0.49 4.20
C ASN A 153 15.22 -1.10 2.91
N THR A 154 14.26 -0.42 2.28
CA THR A 154 13.76 -0.80 0.96
C THR A 154 14.24 0.17 -0.11
N LYS A 155 14.48 -0.38 -1.30
CA LYS A 155 14.75 0.37 -2.52
C LYS A 155 13.85 -0.20 -3.61
N TRP A 156 12.90 0.60 -4.02
CA TRP A 156 12.04 0.35 -5.16
C TRP A 156 12.66 0.99 -6.40
N THR A 157 12.71 0.23 -7.48
CA THR A 157 12.99 0.73 -8.83
C THR A 157 11.74 0.51 -9.64
N ILE A 158 11.03 1.58 -9.98
CA ILE A 158 9.71 1.54 -10.62
C ILE A 158 9.87 2.02 -12.05
N PHE A 159 9.24 1.32 -12.98
CA PHE A 159 9.22 1.62 -14.40
C PHE A 159 7.77 1.85 -14.84
N ARG A 160 7.53 2.91 -15.59
CA ARG A 160 6.28 3.16 -16.34
C ARG A 160 6.59 3.08 -17.82
N LYS A 161 5.88 2.22 -18.56
CA LYS A 161 6.02 2.12 -20.02
C LYS A 161 5.70 3.47 -20.66
N LEU A 162 6.57 3.94 -21.56
CA LEU A 162 6.28 5.07 -22.43
C LEU A 162 5.60 4.53 -23.70
N ASN A 163 4.37 4.95 -23.92
CA ASN A 163 3.62 4.67 -25.16
C ASN A 163 4.10 5.56 -26.31
#